data_AF-A0A429BQ44-F1
#
_entry.id   AF-A0A429BQ44-F1
#
_cell.length_a   1.000
_cell.length_b   1.000
_cell.length_c   1.000
_cell.angle_alpha   90.00
_cell.angle_beta   90.00
_cell.angle_gamma   90.00
#
_symmetry.space_group_name_H-M   'P 1'
#
loop_
_entity.id
_entity.type
_entity.pdbx_description
1 polymer ?
#
loop_
_entity_poly.entity_id
_entity_poly.type
_entity_poly.pdbx_seq_one_letter_code
_entity_poly.pdbx_strand_id
1 'polypeptide(L)'
;MSAELDFTKVNFGHMELAQGDFIKILGSFEKATEDLMARLQTDLAGHWEGSDGAEAFFRKHEVKWQAAAAQMRTQLDELQKAVQIANENYRAAENRNKSIWYDG
;
A
#
# COMPACT_ATOMS: atom_id res chain seq x y z
N MET A 1 21.08 -15.04 -24.44
CA MET A 1 20.92 -13.96 -23.44
C MET A 1 19.51 -13.37 -23.38
N SER A 2 18.59 -13.67 -24.30
CA SER A 2 17.26 -13.02 -24.33
C SER A 2 16.27 -13.48 -23.25
N ALA A 3 16.36 -14.73 -22.77
CA ALA A 3 15.36 -15.28 -21.84
C ALA A 3 15.45 -14.70 -20.41
N GLU A 4 16.65 -14.33 -19.96
CA GLU A 4 16.89 -13.81 -18.60
C GLU A 4 16.38 -12.37 -18.45
N LEU A 5 16.58 -11.54 -19.49
CA LEU A 5 16.02 -10.18 -19.56
C LEU A 5 14.48 -10.18 -19.57
N ASP A 6 13.88 -11.15 -20.26
CA ASP A 6 12.43 -11.29 -20.36
C ASP A 6 11.80 -11.70 -19.02
N PHE A 7 12.41 -12.66 -18.31
CA PHE A 7 11.97 -13.08 -16.97
C PHE A 7 12.04 -11.95 -15.95
N THR A 8 13.13 -11.17 -15.94
CA THR A 8 13.28 -10.03 -15.05
C THR A 8 12.25 -8.94 -15.34
N LYS A 9 11.99 -8.62 -16.62
CA LYS A 9 10.98 -7.63 -17.03
C LYS A 9 9.56 -8.05 -16.64
N VAL A 10 9.21 -9.33 -16.82
CA VAL A 10 7.91 -9.89 -16.42
C VAL A 10 7.71 -9.79 -14.90
N ASN A 11 8.73 -10.08 -14.11
CA ASN A 11 8.66 -9.95 -12.65
C ASN A 11 8.42 -8.50 -12.20
N PHE A 12 9.02 -7.51 -12.86
CA PHE A 12 8.77 -6.09 -12.57
C PHE A 12 7.35 -5.64 -12.94
N GLY A 13 6.85 -6.06 -14.10
CA GLY A 13 5.46 -5.79 -14.48
C GLY A 13 4.47 -6.31 -13.44
N HIS A 14 4.73 -7.50 -12.87
CA HIS A 14 3.92 -8.02 -11.77
C HIS A 14 4.05 -7.22 -10.47
N MET A 15 5.22 -6.67 -10.15
CA MET A 15 5.42 -5.83 -8.96
C MET A 15 4.70 -4.47 -9.07
N GLU A 16 4.72 -3.82 -10.24
CA GLU A 16 3.98 -2.58 -10.49
C GLU A 16 2.46 -2.80 -10.42
N LEU A 17 1.97 -3.92 -10.96
CA LEU A 17 0.57 -4.33 -10.84
C LEU A 17 0.18 -4.57 -9.37
N ALA A 18 1.00 -5.32 -8.62
CA ALA A 18 0.76 -5.56 -7.20
C ALA A 18 0.72 -4.26 -6.39
N GLN A 19 1.61 -3.31 -6.67
CA GLN A 19 1.60 -1.98 -6.04
C GLN A 19 0.28 -1.24 -6.31
N GLY A 20 -0.16 -1.22 -7.57
CA GLY A 20 -1.42 -0.59 -7.95
C GLY A 20 -2.62 -1.22 -7.24
N ASP A 21 -2.60 -2.53 -7.04
CA ASP A 21 -3.65 -3.25 -6.31
C ASP A 21 -3.59 -2.99 -4.81
N PHE A 22 -2.40 -2.89 -4.20
CA PHE A 22 -2.25 -2.48 -2.80
C PHE A 22 -2.78 -1.07 -2.54
N ILE A 23 -2.52 -0.10 -3.43
CA ILE A 23 -3.07 1.26 -3.34
C ILE A 23 -4.61 1.21 -3.30
N LYS A 24 -5.23 0.43 -4.20
CA LYS A 24 -6.69 0.30 -4.27
C LYS A 24 -7.27 -0.37 -3.03
N ILE A 25 -6.62 -1.43 -2.53
CA ILE A 25 -7.04 -2.15 -1.32
C ILE A 25 -6.96 -1.20 -0.12
N LEU A 26 -5.86 -0.46 0.03
CA LEU A 26 -5.69 0.50 1.13
C LEU A 26 -6.75 1.60 1.09
N GLY A 27 -6.97 2.22 -0.07
CA GLY A 27 -8.02 3.25 -0.22
C GLY A 27 -9.42 2.70 0.06
N SER A 28 -9.71 1.45 -0.32
CA SER A 28 -10.99 0.80 -0.01
C SER A 28 -11.14 0.52 1.49
N PHE A 29 -10.06 0.11 2.16
CA PHE A 29 -10.03 -0.13 3.60
C PHE A 29 -10.24 1.15 4.41
N GLU A 30 -9.54 2.23 4.05
CA GLU A 30 -9.67 3.55 4.68
C GLU A 30 -11.11 4.06 4.57
N LYS A 31 -11.66 4.05 3.36
CA LYS A 31 -13.05 4.47 3.11
C LYS A 31 -14.07 3.65 3.89
N ALA A 32 -13.94 2.32 3.88
CA ALA A 32 -14.84 1.44 4.63
C ALA A 32 -14.77 1.71 6.14
N THR A 33 -13.58 2.05 6.64
CA THR A 33 -13.36 2.42 8.04
C THR A 33 -14.03 3.76 8.35
N GLU A 34 -13.80 4.79 7.54
CA GLU A 34 -14.44 6.11 7.70
C GLU A 34 -15.97 6.03 7.66
N ASP A 35 -16.53 5.28 6.70
CA ASP A 35 -17.98 5.08 6.59
C ASP A 35 -18.56 4.38 7.82
N LEU A 36 -17.87 3.34 8.32
CA LEU A 36 -18.27 2.64 9.55
C LEU A 36 -18.25 3.58 10.75
N MET A 37 -17.22 4.42 10.85
CA MET A 37 -17.05 5.39 11.93
C MET A 37 -18.16 6.44 11.94
N ALA A 38 -18.48 7.00 10.77
CA ALA A 38 -19.54 7.99 10.62
C ALA A 38 -20.93 7.42 10.96
N ARG A 39 -21.20 6.17 10.53
CA ARG A 39 -22.45 5.47 10.87
C ARG A 39 -22.56 5.22 12.36
N LEU A 40 -21.51 4.74 13.00
CA LEU A 40 -21.51 4.47 14.44
C LEU A 40 -21.65 5.76 15.26
N GLN A 41 -21.01 6.86 14.85
CA GLN A 41 -21.24 8.18 15.45
C GLN A 41 -22.70 8.61 15.38
N THR A 42 -23.32 8.42 14.22
CA THR A 42 -24.73 8.78 14.00
C THR A 42 -25.68 7.91 14.83
N ASP A 43 -25.53 6.59 14.74
CA ASP A 43 -26.41 5.62 15.42
C ASP A 43 -26.32 5.75 16.94
N LEU A 44 -25.13 6.06 17.45
CA LEU A 44 -24.89 6.13 18.89
C LEU A 44 -25.08 7.52 19.47
N ALA A 45 -25.34 8.58 18.69
CA ALA A 45 -25.33 10.00 19.12
C ALA A 45 -26.10 10.34 20.42
N GLY A 46 -27.04 9.49 20.87
CA GLY A 46 -27.75 9.61 22.15
C GLY A 46 -27.40 8.57 23.24
N HIS A 47 -26.44 7.69 22.97
CA HIS A 47 -26.01 6.54 23.79
C HIS A 47 -24.51 6.55 24.13
N TRP A 48 -23.79 7.64 23.80
CA TRP A 48 -22.36 7.79 24.10
C TRP A 48 -22.07 7.97 25.60
N GLU A 49 -22.96 8.64 26.33
CA GLU A 49 -22.78 9.00 27.74
C GLU A 49 -23.45 8.01 28.72
N GLY A 50 -22.85 7.82 29.92
CA GLY A 50 -23.37 6.98 31.01
C GLY A 50 -22.48 5.79 31.39
N SER A 51 -22.83 5.06 32.44
CA SER A 51 -22.09 3.88 32.95
C SER A 51 -21.98 2.73 31.93
N ASP A 52 -22.86 2.72 30.92
CA ASP A 52 -22.88 1.79 29.79
C ASP A 52 -22.40 2.44 28.46
N GLY A 53 -21.78 3.63 28.54
CA GLY A 53 -21.41 4.44 27.38
C GLY A 53 -20.36 3.77 26.48
N ALA A 54 -20.73 3.51 25.23
CA ALA A 54 -19.88 2.84 24.25
C ALA A 54 -18.71 3.73 23.74
N GLU A 55 -18.70 5.03 24.08
CA GLU A 55 -17.76 6.03 23.59
C GLU A 55 -16.29 5.64 23.80
N ALA A 56 -15.92 5.32 25.04
CA ALA A 56 -14.53 5.05 25.39
C ALA A 56 -14.03 3.76 24.73
N PHE A 57 -14.89 2.74 24.65
CA PHE A 57 -14.58 1.49 23.96
C PHE A 57 -14.39 1.74 22.46
N PHE A 58 -15.27 2.53 21.86
CA PHE A 58 -15.24 2.85 20.44
C PHE A 58 -14.01 3.67 20.05
N ARG A 59 -13.75 4.80 20.73
CA ARG A 59 -12.55 5.63 20.50
C ARG A 59 -11.25 4.83 20.65
N LYS A 60 -11.20 3.89 21.59
CA LYS A 60 -10.04 2.99 21.74
C LYS A 60 -9.83 2.08 20.53
N HIS A 61 -10.89 1.64 19.86
CA HIS A 61 -10.80 0.80 18.67
C HIS A 61 -10.55 1.62 17.40
N GLU A 62 -11.15 2.80 17.29
CA GLU A 62 -10.86 3.79 16.24
C GLU A 62 -9.35 4.03 16.11
N VAL A 63 -8.68 4.31 17.23
CA VAL A 63 -7.24 4.55 17.26
C VAL A 63 -6.45 3.34 16.75
N LYS A 64 -6.87 2.10 17.08
CA LYS A 64 -6.20 0.88 16.61
C LYS A 64 -6.32 0.73 15.10
N TRP A 65 -7.48 1.04 14.52
CA TRP A 65 -7.72 0.86 13.08
C TRP A 65 -6.98 1.94 12.29
N GLN A 66 -6.99 3.18 12.77
CA GLN A 66 -6.17 4.26 12.24
C GLN A 66 -4.67 3.92 12.27
N ALA A 67 -4.19 3.34 13.38
CA ALA A 67 -2.80 2.89 13.48
C ALA A 67 -2.47 1.78 12.48
N ALA A 68 -3.37 0.82 12.28
CA ALA A 68 -3.20 -0.24 11.28
C ALA A 68 -3.17 0.32 9.84
N ALA A 69 -4.06 1.26 9.51
CA ALA A 69 -4.06 1.96 8.22
C ALA A 69 -2.74 2.70 7.98
N ALA A 70 -2.27 3.44 8.99
CA ALA A 70 -0.99 4.15 8.92
C ALA A 70 0.18 3.18 8.71
N GLN A 71 0.20 2.03 9.39
CA GLN A 71 1.24 1.02 9.20
C GLN A 71 1.22 0.44 7.78
N MET A 72 0.04 0.14 7.22
CA MET A 72 -0.10 -0.33 5.85
C MET A 72 0.40 0.71 4.84
N ARG A 73 0.10 2.00 5.07
CA ARG A 73 0.58 3.10 4.24
C ARG A 73 2.11 3.20 4.24
N THR A 74 2.74 3.08 5.40
CA THR A 74 4.22 3.05 5.49
C THR A 74 4.82 1.89 4.70
N GLN A 75 4.24 0.69 4.81
CA GLN A 75 4.72 -0.48 4.06
C GLN A 75 4.55 -0.30 2.55
N LEU A 76 3.47 0.36 2.13
CA LEU A 76 3.24 0.69 0.73
C LEU A 76 4.28 1.70 0.20
N ASP A 77 4.63 2.71 0.99
CA ASP A 77 5.67 3.68 0.64
C ASP A 77 7.06 3.01 0.54
N GLU A 78 7.36 2.06 1.43
CA GLU A 78 8.58 1.25 1.38
C GLU A 78 8.62 0.36 0.13
N LEU A 79 7.50 -0.30 -0.20
CA LEU A 79 7.37 -1.13 -1.39
C LEU A 79 7.53 -0.30 -2.66
N GLN A 80 6.94 0.90 -2.72
CA GLN A 80 7.11 1.84 -3.83
C GLN A 80 8.58 2.22 -4.05
N LYS A 81 9.31 2.55 -2.97
CA LYS A 81 10.74 2.86 -3.05
C LYS A 81 11.55 1.67 -3.54
N ALA A 82 11.24 0.45 -3.05
CA ALA A 82 11.93 -0.76 -3.48
C ALA A 82 11.71 -1.03 -4.98
N VAL A 83 10.48 -0.89 -5.47
CA VAL A 83 10.15 -1.04 -6.90
C VAL A 83 10.90 0.01 -7.74
N GLN A 84 10.96 1.27 -7.29
CA GLN A 84 11.68 2.32 -8.00
C GLN A 84 13.18 2.03 -8.10
N ILE A 85 13.83 1.68 -6.97
CA ILE A 85 15.26 1.34 -6.94
C ILE A 85 15.54 0.16 -7.87
N ALA A 86 14.67 -0.86 -7.86
CA ALA A 86 14.85 -2.01 -8.72
C ALA A 86 14.69 -1.66 -10.22
N ASN A 87 13.76 -0.76 -10.55
CA ASN A 87 13.59 -0.21 -11.90
C ASN A 87 14.83 0.57 -12.38
N GLU A 88 15.40 1.43 -11.52
CA GLU A 88 16.61 2.18 -11.82
C GLU A 88 17.82 1.26 -12.06
N ASN A 89 18.02 0.27 -11.17
CA ASN A 89 19.09 -0.72 -11.29
C ASN A 89 18.95 -1.56 -12.57
N TYR A 90 17.73 -1.95 -12.94
CA TYR A 90 17.48 -2.69 -14.18
C TYR A 90 17.83 -1.86 -15.41
N ARG A 91 17.35 -0.61 -15.49
CA ARG A 91 17.67 0.29 -16.61
C ARG A 91 19.17 0.50 -16.76
N ALA A 92 19.88 0.65 -15.64
CA ALA A 92 21.33 0.76 -15.64
C ALA A 92 22.01 -0.51 -16.16
N ALA A 93 21.55 -1.70 -15.74
CA ALA A 93 22.07 -2.98 -16.19
C ALA A 93 21.80 -3.22 -17.69
N GLU A 94 20.60 -2.90 -18.19
CA GLU A 94 20.30 -2.97 -19.61
C GLU A 94 21.18 -2.05 -20.44
N ASN A 95 21.32 -0.79 -20.04
CA ASN A 95 22.15 0.18 -20.76
C ASN A 95 23.60 -0.28 -20.82
N ARG A 96 24.14 -0.81 -19.71
CA ARG A 96 25.49 -1.36 -19.65
C ARG A 96 25.66 -2.61 -20.52
N ASN A 97 24.67 -3.51 -20.53
CA ASN A 97 24.71 -4.67 -21.42
C ASN A 97 24.64 -4.23 -22.88
N LYS A 98 23.74 -3.30 -23.23
CA LYS A 98 23.66 -2.76 -24.60
C LYS A 98 24.98 -2.13 -25.04
N SER A 99 25.66 -1.35 -24.18
CA SER A 99 26.98 -0.78 -24.53
C SER A 99 28.04 -1.86 -24.75
N ILE A 100 28.01 -2.97 -24.01
CA ILE A 100 28.93 -4.11 -24.22
C ILE A 100 28.72 -4.77 -25.59
N TRP A 101 27.48 -4.82 -26.10
CA TRP A 101 27.15 -5.49 -27.36
C TRP A 101 27.13 -4.58 -28.59
N TYR A 102 27.14 -3.25 -28.41
CA TYR A 102 27.14 -2.27 -29.52
C TYR A 102 28.50 -1.60 -29.75
N ASP A 103 29.46 -1.70 -28.81
CA ASP A 103 30.83 -1.19 -28.97
C ASP A 103 31.85 -2.28 -29.39
N GLY A 104 31.42 -3.31 -30.14
CA GLY A 104 32.27 -4.33 -30.75
C GLY A 104 31.90 -4.58 -32.20
#